data_AF-A0A1Y2JJD8-F1
#
_entry.id   AF-A0A1Y2JJD8-F1
#
_cell.length_a   1.000
_cell.length_b   1.000
_cell.length_c   1.000
_cell.angle_alpha   90.00
_cell.angle_beta   90.00
_cell.angle_gamma   90.00
#
_symmetry.space_group_name_H-M   'P 1'
#
loop_
_entity.id
_entity.type
_entity.pdbx_description
1 polymer ?
#
loop_
_entity_poly.entity_id
_entity_poly.type
_entity_poly.pdbx_seq_one_letter_code
_entity_poly.pdbx_strand_id
1 'polypeptide(L)' 'MWRKATMNILIGAAMLGVAGILIFIGLPNRTGEQPKFLRFEAALVLYPPIILSFMGLGAAALISGLLTR' A
#
# COMPACT_ATOMS: atom_id res chain seq x y z
N MET A 1 22.31 -13.09 8.94
CA MET A 1 21.27 -12.13 9.42
C MET A 1 21.01 -11.01 8.42
N TRP A 2 22.04 -10.26 8.01
CA TRP A 2 21.97 -9.12 7.07
C TRP A 2 21.07 -9.28 5.83
N ARG A 3 21.12 -10.44 5.15
CA ARG A 3 20.31 -10.69 3.94
C ARG A 3 18.79 -10.65 4.18
N LYS A 4 18.34 -11.05 5.38
CA LYS A 4 16.92 -11.01 5.76
C LYS A 4 16.46 -9.58 6.04
N ALA A 5 17.29 -8.79 6.72
CA ALA A 5 17.00 -7.38 7.00
C ALA A 5 16.86 -6.56 5.71
N THR A 6 17.80 -6.71 4.77
CA THR A 6 17.72 -6.03 3.46
C THR A 6 16.48 -6.45 2.66
N MET A 7 16.13 -7.74 2.66
CA MET A 7 14.93 -8.23 1.97
C MET A 7 13.63 -7.67 2.57
N ASN A 8 13.54 -7.63 3.91
CA ASN A 8 12.37 -7.06 4.61
C ASN A 8 12.19 -5.56 4.31
N ILE A 9 13.28 -4.79 4.26
CA ILE A 9 13.25 -3.36 3.90
C ILE A 9 12.77 -3.17 2.46
N LEU A 10 13.28 -3.97 1.51
CA LEU A 10 12.87 -3.91 0.12
C LEU A 10 11.38 -4.26 -0.07
N ILE A 11 10.92 -5.33 0.58
CA ILE A 11 9.51 -5.74 0.55
C ILE A 11 8.64 -4.65 1.17
N GLY A 12 9.02 -4.13 2.33
CA GLY A 12 8.29 -3.04 2.99
C GLY A 12 8.18 -1.80 2.11
N ALA A 13 9.30 -1.37 1.51
CA ALA A 13 9.33 -0.24 0.59
C ALA A 13 8.45 -0.46 -0.66
N ALA A 14 8.48 -1.66 -1.24
CA ALA A 14 7.65 -2.01 -2.39
C ALA A 14 6.15 -1.98 -2.04
N MET A 15 5.76 -2.56 -0.90
CA MET A 15 4.36 -2.58 -0.45
C MET A 15 3.83 -1.17 -0.15
N LEU A 16 4.64 -0.32 0.49
CA LEU A 16 4.28 1.08 0.71
C LEU A 16 4.20 1.86 -0.61
N GLY A 17 5.10 1.59 -1.57
CA GLY A 17 5.04 2.16 -2.90
C GLY A 17 3.74 1.81 -3.64
N VAL A 18 3.35 0.53 -3.61
CA VAL A 18 2.07 0.06 -4.19
C VAL A 18 0.89 0.73 -3.50
N ALA A 19 0.88 0.81 -2.16
CA ALA A 19 -0.17 1.52 -1.43
C ALA A 19 -0.28 3.00 -1.86
N GLY A 20 0.86 3.68 -2.00
CA GLY A 20 0.91 5.07 -2.47
C GLY A 20 0.35 5.24 -3.89
N ILE A 21 0.67 4.32 -4.80
CA ILE A 21 0.12 4.32 -6.17
C ILE A 21 -1.39 4.08 -6.13
N LEU A 22 -1.86 3.11 -5.35
CA LEU A 22 -3.29 2.80 -5.22
C LEU A 22 -4.09 3.99 -4.65
N ILE A 23 -3.52 4.71 -3.68
CA ILE A 23 -4.09 5.96 -3.18
C ILE A 23 -4.13 6.98 -4.31
N PHE A 24 -3.00 7.22 -4.98
CA PHE A 24 -2.89 8.24 -6.02
C PHE A 24 -3.90 8.04 -7.17
N ILE A 25 -4.08 6.80 -7.66
CA ILE A 25 -5.09 6.51 -8.69
C ILE A 25 -6.51 6.50 -8.16
N GLY A 26 -6.69 6.28 -6.85
CA GLY A 26 -7.98 6.29 -6.16
C GLY A 26 -8.48 7.69 -5.80
N LEU A 27 -7.63 8.71 -5.90
CA LEU A 27 -8.04 10.10 -5.65
C LEU A 27 -9.07 10.55 -6.70
N PRO A 28 -10.10 11.31 -6.28
CA PRO A 28 -11.05 11.91 -7.22
C PRO A 28 -10.34 12.95 -8.10
N ASN A 29 -10.79 13.09 -9.35
CA ASN A 29 -10.27 14.10 -10.25
C ASN A 29 -10.67 15.51 -9.76
N ARG A 30 -10.05 16.58 -10.29
CA ARG A 30 -10.36 17.99 -9.91
C ARG A 30 -11.83 18.38 -10.11
N THR A 31 -12.57 17.62 -10.91
CA THR A 31 -14.01 17.75 -11.14
C THR A 31 -14.88 17.01 -10.10
N GLY A 32 -14.28 16.33 -9.12
CA GLY A 32 -14.98 15.53 -8.10
C GLY A 32 -15.43 14.14 -8.58
N GLU A 33 -15.15 13.78 -9.84
CA GLU A 33 -15.51 12.48 -10.38
C GLU A 33 -14.65 11.36 -9.77
N GLN A 34 -15.34 10.34 -9.23
CA GLN A 34 -14.68 9.14 -8.74
C GLN A 34 -14.18 8.28 -9.91
N PRO A 35 -13.00 7.63 -9.77
CA PRO A 35 -12.46 6.75 -10.79
C PRO A 35 -13.45 5.65 -11.20
N LYS A 36 -13.50 5.30 -12.49
CA LYS A 36 -14.47 4.33 -13.04
C LYS A 36 -14.42 2.96 -12.33
N PHE A 37 -13.28 2.56 -11.80
CA PHE A 37 -13.11 1.29 -11.07
C PHE A 37 -13.69 1.31 -9.65
N LEU A 38 -13.80 2.50 -9.01
CA LEU A 38 -14.45 2.69 -7.71
C LEU A 38 -15.98 2.82 -7.84
N ARG A 39 -16.53 2.86 -9.06
CA ARG A 39 -17.99 2.89 -9.26
C ARG A 39 -18.66 1.53 -9.06
N PHE A 40 -17.88 0.45 -8.96
CA PHE A 40 -18.39 -0.87 -8.58
C PHE A 40 -18.58 -0.91 -7.06
N GLU A 41 -19.79 -1.22 -6.58
CA GLU A 41 -20.10 -1.26 -5.15
C GLU A 41 -19.13 -2.15 -4.35
N ALA A 42 -18.71 -3.28 -4.93
CA ALA A 42 -17.71 -4.17 -4.31
C ALA A 42 -16.32 -3.52 -4.20
N ALA A 43 -15.93 -2.68 -5.17
CA ALA A 43 -14.66 -1.98 -5.13
C ALA A 43 -14.64 -0.90 -4.04
N LEU A 44 -15.76 -0.20 -3.79
CA LEU A 44 -15.84 0.79 -2.70
C LEU A 44 -15.57 0.18 -1.33
N VAL A 45 -16.01 -1.07 -1.13
CA VAL A 45 -15.83 -1.79 0.13
C VAL A 45 -14.43 -2.43 0.21
N LEU A 46 -13.94 -2.99 -0.89
CA LEU A 46 -12.71 -3.78 -0.91
C LEU A 46 -11.44 -2.93 -1.07
N TYR A 47 -11.53 -1.79 -1.75
CA TYR A 47 -10.37 -0.95 -2.05
C TYR A 47 -9.72 -0.36 -0.78
N PRO A 48 -10.46 0.22 0.18
CA PRO A 48 -9.87 0.73 1.42
C PRO A 48 -9.11 -0.34 2.25
N PRO A 49 -9.67 -1.53 2.55
CA PRO A 49 -8.96 -2.55 3.31
C PRO A 49 -7.75 -3.14 2.57
N ILE A 50 -7.76 -3.19 1.22
CA ILE A 50 -6.58 -3.58 0.45
C ILE A 50 -5.44 -2.58 0.68
N ILE A 51 -5.70 -1.28 0.53
CA ILE A 51 -4.68 -0.25 0.74
C ILE A 51 -4.15 -0.31 2.18
N LEU A 52 -5.04 -0.44 3.16
CA LEU A 52 -4.67 -0.56 4.57
C LEU A 52 -3.82 -1.80 4.84
N SER A 53 -4.10 -2.93 4.18
CA SER A 53 -3.30 -4.14 4.30
C SER A 53 -1.89 -3.94 3.74
N PHE A 54 -1.76 -3.32 2.55
CA PHE A 54 -0.46 -2.99 1.99
C PHE A 54 0.33 -2.00 2.86
N MET A 55 -0.35 -0.98 3.42
CA MET A 55 0.28 -0.04 4.33
C MET A 55 0.75 -0.71 5.62
N GLY A 56 -0.12 -1.49 6.29
CA GLY A 56 0.18 -2.13 7.56
C GLY A 56 1.29 -3.18 7.43
N LEU A 57 1.17 -4.08 6.46
CA LEU A 57 2.18 -5.11 6.20
C LEU A 57 3.49 -4.51 5.70
N GLY A 58 3.42 -3.50 4.83
CA GLY A 58 4.59 -2.79 4.33
C GLY A 58 5.35 -2.08 5.46
N ALA A 59 4.65 -1.34 6.32
CA ALA A 59 5.23 -0.71 7.49
C ALA A 59 5.83 -1.74 8.46
N ALA A 60 5.13 -2.85 8.73
CA ALA A 60 5.62 -3.91 9.59
C ALA A 60 6.92 -4.55 9.04
N ALA A 61 6.99 -4.84 7.74
CA ALA A 61 8.18 -5.37 7.10
C ALA A 61 9.36 -4.38 7.16
N LEU A 62 9.09 -3.09 6.96
CA LEU A 62 10.10 -2.03 7.00
C LEU A 62 10.67 -1.84 8.42
N ILE A 63 9.80 -1.80 9.42
CA ILE A 63 10.18 -1.74 10.85
C ILE A 63 10.96 -2.99 11.26
N SER A 64 10.47 -4.19 10.90
CA SER A 64 11.18 -5.45 11.18
C SER A 64 12.56 -5.48 10.54
N GLY A 65 12.67 -5.03 9.29
CA GLY A 65 13.94 -4.94 8.58
C GLY A 65 14.92 -3.95 9.22
N LEU A 66 14.44 -2.83 9.77
CA LEU A 66 15.25 -1.86 10.50
C LEU A 66 15.70 -2.37 11.88
N LEU A 67 14.81 -3.04 12.61
CA LEU A 67 15.12 -3.61 13.95
C LEU A 67 16.04 -4.84 13.90
N THR A 68 16.08 -5.54 12.75
CA THR A 68 16.91 -6.74 12.55
C THR A 68 18.27 -6.41 11.91
N ARG A 69 18.56 -5.12 11.65
CA ARG A 69 19.89 -4.69 11.18
C ARG A 69 20.95 -4.83 12.25
#